data_AF-A0A5C6VDY2-F1
#
_entry.id   AF-A0A5C6VDY2-F1
#
_cell.length_a   1.000
_cell.length_b   1.000
_cell.length_c   1.000
_cell.angle_alpha   90.00
_cell.angle_beta   90.00
_cell.angle_gamma   90.00
#
_symmetry.space_group_name_H-M   'P 1'
#
loop_
_entity.id
_entity.type
_entity.pdbx_description
1 polymer ?
#
loop_
_entity_poly.entity_id
_entity_poly.type
_entity_poly.pdbx_seq_one_letter_code
_entity_poly.pdbx_strand_id
1 'polypeptide(L)'
;MSRYVLGVSAFYHDSAAAVLQDGRIVAAAQEERFSRKKHDPRFPRGAINYCLEEAEIDGGDLAAIAFYDDPALTADRIIRSSIAFAPESEAFFTRAVGSFFAVKPYFKELIQEMLNCDVPVYFARHHYSHAASAFFPSPFEKAAVLCVDGVGEWSTTSLGVGHDSEIQILKEIRYPHSLGLLYSAFTFFCGFKVNSGEYKLMGLAPYGKPIYAETIREHLIDIKDDGSFRLNLDFFDFHRGSTLTNERFDRLFKGPPRVPESRITMREMDLAASIQAVTEEVMLKTSRTLRDLTGATNLCLAGGVALNCVANGKILREGIFDDIWIQPAAGDAGGAIGAAYLADFYMLGGTRPKDDCGGDSQRGSFLGPDFSDDEILTFLSQSGATYHPLEGLDTGAATIASLLAEQKIVAMFAGRMEFGPRALGSRSILGDPRAATTQSRMNLKIKFRESFRPFAPIILEDNAAHYFELDSNSPYMLIVAPLRNEHRREPQAASDPEDMLQIVNAVRSTVPAITHIDYSARVQTVAKDVNPRMFSLLQAFHALTGCPLLVNTSFNVRGEPIVCTPEDAYRCFMRTDIDVLVLGNYILYRDEQTPVESDDSWKKEYQLD
;
A
#
# COMPACT_ATOMS: atom_id res chain seq x y z
N MET A 1 -22.75 -24.82 12.62
CA MET A 1 -21.30 -24.73 12.78
C MET A 1 -20.87 -23.49 12.00
N SER A 2 -19.97 -22.69 12.56
CA SER A 2 -19.38 -21.57 11.84
C SER A 2 -18.56 -22.07 10.66
N ARG A 3 -18.60 -21.34 9.56
CA ARG A 3 -17.91 -21.67 8.32
C ARG A 3 -16.65 -20.83 8.19
N TYR A 4 -15.50 -21.50 8.19
CA TYR A 4 -14.19 -20.86 8.02
C TYR A 4 -13.64 -21.06 6.62
N VAL A 5 -13.15 -19.97 6.00
CA VAL A 5 -12.55 -20.00 4.67
C VAL A 5 -11.21 -19.30 4.70
N LEU A 6 -10.16 -20.00 4.26
CA LEU A 6 -8.81 -19.45 4.16
C LEU A 6 -8.54 -19.02 2.71
N GLY A 7 -8.24 -17.74 2.51
CA GLY A 7 -7.76 -17.21 1.24
C GLY A 7 -6.25 -17.02 1.25
N VAL A 8 -5.61 -17.30 0.11
CA VAL A 8 -4.15 -17.27 -0.05
C VAL A 8 -3.77 -16.50 -1.32
N SER A 9 -2.82 -15.57 -1.17
CA SER A 9 -2.13 -14.89 -2.26
C SER A 9 -0.64 -15.22 -2.19
N ALA A 10 -0.05 -15.69 -3.30
CA ALA A 10 1.36 -16.13 -3.32
C ALA A 10 1.95 -16.22 -4.73
N PHE A 11 3.28 -16.43 -4.79
CA PHE A 11 4.08 -16.75 -5.98
C PHE A 11 4.23 -15.66 -7.03
N TYR A 12 4.04 -14.39 -6.64
CA TYR A 12 4.33 -13.24 -7.49
C TYR A 12 5.13 -12.18 -6.73
N HIS A 13 4.48 -11.45 -5.84
CA HIS A 13 5.05 -10.63 -4.77
C HIS A 13 3.98 -10.42 -3.68
N ASP A 14 4.38 -9.92 -2.51
CA ASP A 14 3.45 -9.58 -1.43
C ASP A 14 2.53 -10.73 -0.98
N SER A 15 3.08 -11.94 -0.85
CA SER A 15 2.30 -13.08 -0.40
C SER A 15 1.57 -12.80 0.90
N ALA A 16 0.34 -13.28 1.01
CA ALA A 16 -0.56 -12.99 2.12
C ALA A 16 -1.56 -14.12 2.36
N ALA A 17 -2.15 -14.12 3.55
CA ALA A 17 -3.26 -14.99 3.91
C ALA A 17 -4.34 -14.19 4.63
N ALA A 18 -5.58 -14.63 4.51
CA ALA A 18 -6.72 -14.10 5.23
C ALA A 18 -7.70 -15.21 5.56
N VAL A 19 -8.32 -15.16 6.74
CA VAL A 19 -9.36 -16.11 7.13
C VAL A 19 -10.67 -15.38 7.40
N LEU A 20 -11.74 -15.93 6.84
CA LEU A 20 -13.11 -15.49 7.06
C LEU A 20 -13.83 -16.47 7.98
N GLN A 21 -14.73 -15.96 8.82
CA GLN A 21 -15.71 -16.72 9.57
C GLN A 21 -17.10 -16.20 9.21
N ASP A 22 -17.92 -17.04 8.57
CA ASP A 22 -19.30 -16.70 8.18
C ASP A 22 -19.38 -15.35 7.43
N GLY A 23 -18.49 -15.13 6.47
CA GLY A 23 -18.40 -13.91 5.67
C GLY A 23 -17.77 -12.70 6.36
N ARG A 24 -17.22 -12.84 7.58
CA ARG A 24 -16.51 -11.76 8.30
C ARG A 24 -15.01 -12.01 8.33
N ILE A 25 -14.20 -10.97 8.11
CA ILE A 25 -12.75 -11.07 8.21
C ILE A 25 -12.35 -11.22 9.68
N VAL A 26 -11.68 -12.32 10.03
CA VAL A 26 -11.15 -12.55 11.39
C VAL A 26 -9.71 -12.05 11.46
N ALA A 27 -8.88 -12.45 10.49
CA ALA A 27 -7.47 -12.14 10.43
C ALA A 27 -6.99 -12.01 8.97
N ALA A 28 -5.97 -11.18 8.75
CA ALA A 28 -5.24 -11.10 7.49
C ALA A 28 -3.83 -10.55 7.71
N ALA A 29 -2.83 -11.17 7.09
CA ALA A 29 -1.44 -10.74 7.22
C ALA A 29 -0.63 -11.00 5.95
N GLN A 30 0.43 -10.20 5.75
CA GLN A 30 1.41 -10.40 4.68
C GLN A 30 2.61 -11.19 5.20
N GLU A 31 3.13 -12.12 4.40
CA GLU A 31 4.26 -12.99 4.78
C GLU A 31 5.53 -12.18 5.11
N GLU A 32 5.73 -11.05 4.43
CA GLU A 32 6.89 -10.18 4.68
C GLU A 32 6.97 -9.68 6.14
N ARG A 33 5.84 -9.65 6.88
CA ARG A 33 5.83 -9.28 8.30
C ARG A 33 6.54 -10.30 9.17
N PHE A 34 6.41 -11.59 8.83
CA PHE A 34 7.01 -12.70 9.56
C PHE A 34 8.38 -13.07 9.01
N SER A 35 8.52 -13.13 7.69
CA SER A 35 9.78 -13.53 7.05
C SER A 35 10.87 -12.46 7.09
N ARG A 36 10.47 -11.21 7.39
CA ARG A 36 11.29 -10.00 7.33
C ARG A 36 11.91 -9.74 5.95
N LYS A 37 11.43 -10.42 4.90
CA LYS A 37 11.83 -10.19 3.50
C LYS A 37 10.77 -9.37 2.80
N LYS A 38 11.13 -8.16 2.40
CA LYS A 38 10.20 -7.25 1.73
C LYS A 38 9.70 -7.82 0.40
N HIS A 39 8.39 -7.71 0.17
CA HIS A 39 7.68 -8.24 -0.99
C HIS A 39 7.84 -9.75 -1.17
N ASP A 40 7.95 -10.52 -0.07
CA ASP A 40 8.17 -11.96 -0.11
C ASP A 40 7.17 -12.67 -1.05
N PRO A 41 7.63 -13.30 -2.15
CA PRO A 41 6.74 -13.97 -3.10
C PRO A 41 6.50 -15.43 -2.71
N ARG A 42 7.17 -15.95 -1.69
CA ARG A 42 7.11 -17.36 -1.32
C ARG A 42 5.75 -17.70 -0.71
N PHE A 43 5.49 -18.99 -0.58
CA PHE A 43 4.29 -19.48 0.07
C PHE A 43 4.15 -18.92 1.50
N PRO A 44 3.00 -18.33 1.90
CA PRO A 44 2.86 -17.50 3.10
C PRO A 44 2.62 -18.33 4.38
N ARG A 45 3.65 -19.06 4.85
CA ARG A 45 3.52 -19.95 6.02
C ARG A 45 3.23 -19.17 7.30
N GLY A 46 3.98 -18.10 7.55
CA GLY A 46 3.80 -17.29 8.77
C GLY A 46 2.43 -16.64 8.82
N ALA A 47 1.97 -16.08 7.69
CA ALA A 47 0.65 -15.46 7.63
C ALA A 47 -0.50 -16.48 7.78
N ILE A 48 -0.37 -17.69 7.22
CA ILE A 48 -1.39 -18.73 7.37
C ILE A 48 -1.47 -19.20 8.82
N ASN A 49 -0.33 -19.51 9.45
CA ASN A 49 -0.29 -19.93 10.84
C ASN A 49 -0.96 -18.88 11.75
N TYR A 50 -0.60 -17.60 11.58
CA TYR A 50 -1.23 -16.51 12.30
C TYR A 50 -2.75 -16.47 12.10
N CYS A 51 -3.24 -16.62 10.86
CA CYS A 51 -4.68 -16.59 10.61
C CYS A 51 -5.42 -17.73 11.31
N LEU A 52 -4.86 -18.94 11.32
CA LEU A 52 -5.46 -20.09 11.99
C LEU A 52 -5.44 -19.94 13.52
N GLU A 53 -4.31 -19.48 14.07
CA GLU A 53 -4.15 -19.19 15.50
C GLU A 53 -5.15 -18.11 15.98
N GLU A 54 -5.26 -16.99 15.26
CA GLU A 54 -6.18 -15.90 15.59
C GLU A 54 -7.66 -16.33 15.49
N ALA A 55 -7.97 -17.28 14.60
CA ALA A 55 -9.31 -17.84 14.48
C ALA A 55 -9.58 -19.00 15.46
N GLU A 56 -8.58 -19.42 16.23
CA GLU A 56 -8.64 -20.56 17.17
C GLU A 56 -9.08 -21.88 16.49
N ILE A 57 -8.58 -22.14 15.28
CA ILE A 57 -8.92 -23.32 14.48
C ILE A 57 -7.67 -24.04 13.94
N ASP A 58 -7.81 -25.33 13.62
CA ASP A 58 -6.83 -26.08 12.85
C ASP A 58 -7.20 -26.13 11.36
N GLY A 59 -6.28 -26.56 10.51
CA GLY A 59 -6.52 -26.70 9.07
C GLY A 59 -7.71 -27.61 8.72
N GLY A 60 -8.02 -28.59 9.57
CA GLY A 60 -9.15 -29.51 9.38
C GLY A 60 -10.54 -28.90 9.65
N ASP A 61 -10.60 -27.75 10.33
CA ASP A 61 -11.85 -27.03 10.62
C ASP A 61 -12.27 -26.09 9.46
N LEU A 62 -11.38 -25.88 8.49
CA LEU A 62 -11.66 -25.07 7.31
C LEU A 62 -12.70 -25.75 6.43
N ALA A 63 -13.72 -24.99 6.03
CA ALA A 63 -14.68 -25.44 5.03
C ALA A 63 -14.10 -25.41 3.61
N ALA A 64 -13.16 -24.49 3.35
CA ALA A 64 -12.46 -24.39 2.09
C ALA A 64 -11.18 -23.56 2.18
N ILE A 65 -10.32 -23.74 1.18
CA ILE A 65 -9.15 -22.91 0.89
C ILE A 65 -9.30 -22.33 -0.51
N ALA A 66 -8.95 -21.06 -0.69
CA ALA A 66 -9.06 -20.36 -1.97
C ALA A 66 -7.74 -19.69 -2.37
N PHE A 67 -7.26 -19.97 -3.57
CA PHE A 67 -6.12 -19.27 -4.17
C PHE A 67 -6.61 -18.14 -5.08
N TYR A 68 -6.00 -16.97 -4.97
CA TYR A 68 -6.43 -15.74 -5.65
C TYR A 68 -6.30 -15.75 -7.19
N ASP A 69 -5.56 -16.69 -7.77
CA ASP A 69 -5.20 -16.80 -9.19
C ASP A 69 -5.56 -18.18 -9.73
N ASP A 70 -5.95 -18.27 -11.01
CA ASP A 70 -6.16 -19.56 -11.69
C ASP A 70 -4.88 -19.99 -12.43
N PRO A 71 -4.18 -21.06 -11.97
CA PRO A 71 -2.97 -21.52 -12.62
C PRO A 71 -3.17 -21.88 -14.10
N ALA A 72 -4.31 -22.49 -14.47
CA ALA A 72 -4.53 -22.92 -15.84
C ALA A 72 -4.64 -21.73 -16.80
N LEU A 73 -5.31 -20.66 -16.38
CA LEU A 73 -5.43 -19.44 -17.18
C LEU A 73 -4.11 -18.65 -17.23
N THR A 74 -3.36 -18.63 -16.13
CA THR A 74 -2.01 -18.04 -16.14
C THR A 74 -1.07 -18.81 -17.08
N ALA A 75 -1.13 -20.14 -17.11
CA ALA A 75 -0.39 -20.96 -18.06
C ALA A 75 -0.78 -20.64 -19.52
N ASP A 76 -2.09 -20.52 -19.79
CA ASP A 76 -2.62 -20.15 -21.10
C ASP A 76 -2.06 -18.81 -21.58
N ARG A 77 -2.01 -17.78 -20.72
CA ARG A 77 -1.38 -16.50 -21.06
C ARG A 77 0.09 -16.63 -21.37
N ILE A 78 0.86 -17.31 -20.51
CA ILE A 78 2.30 -17.46 -20.70
C ILE A 78 2.58 -18.13 -22.04
N ILE A 79 1.89 -19.22 -22.35
CA ILE A 79 2.09 -19.99 -23.59
C ILE A 79 1.66 -19.16 -24.81
N ARG A 80 0.45 -18.61 -24.82
CA ARG A 80 -0.07 -17.86 -25.99
C ARG A 80 0.72 -16.59 -26.25
N SER A 81 1.12 -15.86 -25.21
CA SER A 81 1.96 -14.66 -25.35
C SER A 81 3.32 -15.03 -25.94
N SER A 82 3.90 -16.14 -25.49
CA SER A 82 5.19 -16.60 -26.00
C SER A 82 5.14 -17.07 -27.45
N ILE A 83 3.99 -17.56 -27.92
CA ILE A 83 3.78 -17.89 -29.34
C ILE A 83 3.57 -16.60 -30.15
N ALA A 84 2.77 -15.68 -29.64
CA ALA A 84 2.41 -14.44 -30.35
C ALA A 84 3.62 -13.50 -30.58
N PHE A 85 4.61 -13.56 -29.69
CA PHE A 85 5.83 -12.74 -29.74
C PHE A 85 7.09 -13.54 -30.06
N ALA A 86 6.93 -14.75 -30.62
CA ALA A 86 8.07 -15.57 -31.05
C ALA A 86 8.73 -15.00 -32.32
N PRO A 87 10.07 -15.10 -32.44
CA PRO A 87 11.01 -15.72 -31.50
C PRO A 87 11.46 -14.80 -30.34
N GLU A 88 11.13 -13.51 -30.37
CA GLU A 88 11.69 -12.51 -29.45
C GLU A 88 11.33 -12.75 -27.97
N SER A 89 10.30 -13.54 -27.67
CA SER A 89 9.87 -13.87 -26.30
C SER A 89 10.50 -15.13 -25.68
N GLU A 90 11.52 -15.75 -26.28
CA GLU A 90 12.15 -16.97 -25.74
C GLU A 90 12.69 -16.79 -24.31
N ALA A 91 13.33 -15.66 -24.02
CA ALA A 91 13.83 -15.32 -22.70
C ALA A 91 12.69 -15.13 -21.68
N PHE A 92 11.62 -14.43 -22.09
CA PHE A 92 10.41 -14.28 -21.29
C PHE A 92 9.78 -15.64 -20.95
N PHE A 93 9.61 -16.50 -21.95
CA PHE A 93 9.03 -17.83 -21.81
C PHE A 93 9.85 -18.69 -20.84
N THR A 94 11.17 -18.74 -21.03
CA THR A 94 12.07 -19.54 -20.18
C THR A 94 11.97 -19.15 -18.70
N ARG A 95 11.95 -17.84 -18.41
CA ARG A 95 11.75 -17.31 -17.06
C ARG A 95 10.35 -17.64 -16.52
N ALA A 96 9.32 -17.37 -17.31
CA ALA A 96 7.93 -17.57 -16.91
C ALA A 96 7.63 -19.05 -16.63
N VAL A 97 8.16 -19.97 -17.44
CA VAL A 97 8.03 -21.42 -17.25
C VAL A 97 8.72 -21.86 -15.95
N GLY A 98 9.95 -21.40 -15.71
CA GLY A 98 10.69 -21.75 -14.49
C GLY A 98 10.00 -21.29 -13.20
N SER A 99 9.36 -20.11 -13.21
CA SER A 99 8.61 -19.60 -12.06
C SER A 99 7.21 -20.22 -11.92
N PHE A 100 6.52 -20.49 -13.03
CA PHE A 100 5.14 -20.99 -13.03
C PHE A 100 5.07 -22.50 -12.77
N PHE A 101 5.75 -23.32 -13.58
CA PHE A 101 5.61 -24.79 -13.55
C PHE A 101 6.28 -25.45 -12.34
N ALA A 102 7.11 -24.72 -11.60
CA ALA A 102 7.75 -25.25 -10.41
C ALA A 102 6.78 -25.39 -9.21
N VAL A 103 5.71 -24.57 -9.13
CA VAL A 103 4.91 -24.49 -7.90
C VAL A 103 3.40 -24.33 -8.11
N LYS A 104 2.94 -23.43 -9.00
CA LYS A 104 1.51 -23.09 -9.12
C LYS A 104 0.59 -24.28 -9.46
N PRO A 105 0.97 -25.20 -10.38
CA PRO A 105 0.14 -26.38 -10.67
C PRO A 105 -0.02 -27.35 -9.49
N TYR A 106 0.91 -27.33 -8.53
CA TYR A 106 0.93 -28.20 -7.36
C TYR A 106 0.41 -27.50 -6.10
N PHE A 107 -0.33 -26.39 -6.27
CA PHE A 107 -0.80 -25.58 -5.15
C PHE A 107 -1.68 -26.38 -4.18
N LYS A 108 -2.54 -27.24 -4.72
CA LYS A 108 -3.42 -28.11 -3.92
C LYS A 108 -2.58 -29.04 -3.04
N GLU A 109 -1.62 -29.73 -3.64
CA GLU A 109 -0.75 -30.67 -2.94
C GLU A 109 0.10 -29.96 -1.88
N LEU A 110 0.64 -28.78 -2.21
CA LEU A 110 1.43 -27.96 -1.28
C LEU A 110 0.62 -27.53 -0.05
N ILE A 111 -0.63 -27.11 -0.26
CA ILE A 111 -1.55 -26.72 0.81
C ILE A 111 -1.89 -27.92 1.69
N GLN A 112 -2.26 -29.05 1.06
CA GLN A 112 -2.62 -30.28 1.78
C GLN A 112 -1.44 -30.81 2.60
N GLU A 113 -0.22 -30.78 2.06
CA GLU A 113 1.01 -31.17 2.76
C GLU A 113 1.30 -30.24 3.96
N MET A 114 1.15 -28.93 3.77
CA MET A 114 1.49 -27.98 4.82
C MET A 114 0.47 -27.97 5.97
N LEU A 115 -0.83 -27.98 5.64
CA LEU A 115 -1.89 -27.90 6.64
C LEU A 115 -2.29 -29.28 7.19
N ASN A 116 -1.76 -30.36 6.61
CA ASN A 116 -2.08 -31.74 6.96
C ASN A 116 -3.60 -31.97 7.03
N CYS A 117 -4.33 -31.44 6.05
CA CYS A 117 -5.79 -31.48 5.99
C CYS A 117 -6.27 -31.84 4.58
N ASP A 118 -7.47 -32.44 4.50
CA ASP A 118 -8.15 -32.77 3.25
C ASP A 118 -9.40 -31.90 3.09
N VAL A 119 -9.18 -30.61 2.80
CA VAL A 119 -10.24 -29.62 2.59
C VAL A 119 -10.32 -29.20 1.12
N PRO A 120 -11.50 -28.82 0.60
CA PRO A 120 -11.64 -28.34 -0.77
C PRO A 120 -10.75 -27.13 -1.06
N VAL A 121 -10.01 -27.18 -2.17
CA VAL A 121 -9.19 -26.07 -2.67
C VAL A 121 -9.84 -25.51 -3.93
N TYR A 122 -10.13 -24.21 -3.93
CA TYR A 122 -10.69 -23.47 -5.05
C TYR A 122 -9.67 -22.49 -5.63
N PHE A 123 -9.77 -22.25 -6.93
CA PHE A 123 -9.00 -21.22 -7.64
C PHE A 123 -9.97 -20.11 -8.06
N ALA A 124 -9.69 -18.89 -7.62
CA ALA A 124 -10.41 -17.70 -8.02
C ALA A 124 -9.71 -17.02 -9.20
N ARG A 125 -10.46 -16.22 -9.98
CA ARG A 125 -9.84 -15.38 -11.00
C ARG A 125 -9.20 -14.14 -10.35
N HIS A 126 -7.97 -13.79 -10.72
CA HIS A 126 -7.17 -12.69 -10.11
C HIS A 126 -7.93 -11.38 -10.00
N HIS A 127 -8.53 -10.92 -11.08
CA HIS A 127 -9.30 -9.67 -11.07
C HIS A 127 -10.64 -9.78 -10.34
N TYR A 128 -11.23 -10.97 -10.25
CA TYR A 128 -12.38 -11.18 -9.36
C TYR A 128 -11.93 -11.14 -7.90
N SER A 129 -10.77 -11.68 -7.56
CA SER A 129 -10.19 -11.58 -6.21
C SER A 129 -9.96 -10.11 -5.84
N HIS A 130 -9.38 -9.30 -6.73
CA HIS A 130 -9.29 -7.85 -6.50
C HIS A 130 -10.65 -7.19 -6.32
N ALA A 131 -11.61 -7.46 -7.22
CA ALA A 131 -12.96 -6.89 -7.13
C ALA A 131 -13.65 -7.26 -5.81
N ALA A 132 -13.59 -8.53 -5.41
CA ALA A 132 -14.14 -9.07 -4.17
C ALA A 132 -13.48 -8.47 -2.94
N SER A 133 -12.16 -8.35 -2.95
CA SER A 133 -11.41 -7.71 -1.87
C SER A 133 -11.80 -6.25 -1.67
N ALA A 134 -12.35 -5.57 -2.68
CA ALA A 134 -12.78 -4.20 -2.52
C ALA A 134 -14.27 -4.03 -2.29
N PHE A 135 -15.12 -4.74 -3.03
CA PHE A 135 -16.56 -4.55 -2.91
C PHE A 135 -17.12 -5.10 -1.59
N PHE A 136 -16.81 -6.34 -1.23
CA PHE A 136 -17.42 -6.97 -0.07
C PHE A 136 -17.09 -6.32 1.28
N PRO A 137 -15.85 -5.85 1.53
CA PRO A 137 -15.58 -5.11 2.76
C PRO A 137 -15.96 -3.63 2.70
N SER A 138 -16.29 -3.06 1.55
CA SER A 138 -16.72 -1.66 1.46
C SER A 138 -18.02 -1.40 2.26
N PRO A 139 -18.38 -0.14 2.57
CA PRO A 139 -19.65 0.15 3.24
C PRO A 139 -20.85 0.16 2.27
N PHE A 140 -20.63 -0.15 0.98
CA PHE A 140 -21.65 0.02 -0.05
C PHE A 140 -22.42 -1.27 -0.32
N GLU A 141 -23.75 -1.19 -0.32
CA GLU A 141 -24.65 -2.25 -0.79
C GLU A 141 -24.53 -2.47 -2.32
N LYS A 142 -24.38 -1.37 -3.06
CA LYS A 142 -24.14 -1.35 -4.50
C LYS A 142 -23.02 -0.37 -4.85
N ALA A 143 -22.06 -0.81 -5.64
CA ALA A 143 -20.98 0.05 -6.13
C ALA A 143 -20.49 -0.37 -7.52
N ALA A 144 -20.02 0.62 -8.28
CA ALA A 144 -19.12 0.39 -9.38
C ALA A 144 -17.81 -0.22 -8.84
N VAL A 145 -17.20 -1.15 -9.56
CA VAL A 145 -15.93 -1.78 -9.14
C VAL A 145 -14.91 -1.62 -10.26
N LEU A 146 -13.80 -0.95 -9.97
CA LEU A 146 -12.70 -0.72 -10.90
C LEU A 146 -11.43 -1.39 -10.37
N CYS A 147 -10.96 -2.41 -11.08
CA CYS A 147 -9.67 -3.05 -10.80
C CYS A 147 -8.66 -2.64 -11.86
N VAL A 148 -7.55 -2.03 -11.46
CA VAL A 148 -6.46 -1.63 -12.37
C VAL A 148 -5.13 -2.13 -11.81
N ASP A 149 -4.48 -3.02 -12.55
CA ASP A 149 -3.35 -3.78 -12.06
C ASP A 149 -2.25 -3.94 -13.11
N GLY A 150 -1.11 -4.50 -12.69
CA GLY A 150 -0.01 -4.90 -13.56
C GLY A 150 -0.48 -5.96 -14.55
N VAL A 151 -0.63 -7.21 -14.08
CA VAL A 151 -1.04 -8.36 -14.90
C VAL A 151 -1.66 -9.45 -14.04
N GLY A 152 -2.90 -9.86 -14.34
CA GLY A 152 -3.49 -11.10 -13.81
C GLY A 152 -3.24 -12.32 -14.71
N GLU A 153 -4.25 -13.17 -14.87
CA GLU A 153 -4.18 -14.27 -15.84
C GLU A 153 -4.24 -13.73 -17.25
N TRP A 154 -5.15 -12.80 -17.51
CA TRP A 154 -5.25 -12.06 -18.77
C TRP A 154 -5.65 -10.61 -18.55
N SER A 155 -6.51 -10.34 -17.58
CA SER A 155 -6.96 -8.98 -17.28
C SER A 155 -5.83 -8.13 -16.73
N THR A 156 -5.87 -6.84 -17.06
CA THR A 156 -4.99 -5.77 -16.56
C THR A 156 -5.84 -4.60 -16.07
N THR A 157 -7.06 -4.47 -16.58
CA THR A 157 -8.07 -3.54 -16.09
C THR A 157 -9.44 -4.21 -16.20
N SER A 158 -10.26 -4.17 -15.15
CA SER A 158 -11.61 -4.71 -15.15
C SER A 158 -12.60 -3.69 -14.61
N LEU A 159 -13.73 -3.57 -15.31
CA LEU A 159 -14.84 -2.69 -14.99
C LEU A 159 -16.03 -3.58 -14.64
N GLY A 160 -16.57 -3.42 -13.44
CA GLY A 160 -17.66 -4.25 -12.94
C GLY A 160 -18.62 -3.51 -12.03
N VAL A 161 -19.60 -4.24 -11.54
CA VAL A 161 -20.57 -3.78 -10.55
C VAL A 161 -20.70 -4.83 -9.46
N GLY A 162 -20.75 -4.39 -8.22
CA GLY A 162 -21.11 -5.21 -7.06
C GLY A 162 -22.50 -4.84 -6.57
N HIS A 163 -23.28 -5.84 -6.19
CA HIS A 163 -24.57 -5.69 -5.52
C HIS A 163 -24.77 -6.85 -4.53
N ASP A 164 -25.08 -6.53 -3.27
CA ASP A 164 -25.22 -7.53 -2.20
C ASP A 164 -24.00 -8.46 -2.07
N SER A 165 -24.19 -9.75 -2.41
CA SER A 165 -23.18 -10.81 -2.37
C SER A 165 -22.65 -11.16 -3.76
N GLU A 166 -22.99 -10.37 -4.78
CA GLU A 166 -22.64 -10.62 -6.18
C GLU A 166 -21.74 -9.52 -6.75
N ILE A 167 -20.85 -9.94 -7.63
CA ILE A 167 -19.94 -9.12 -8.42
C ILE A 167 -19.98 -9.62 -9.86
N GLN A 168 -20.20 -8.69 -10.78
CA GLN A 168 -20.18 -8.94 -12.21
C GLN A 168 -19.13 -8.04 -12.88
N ILE A 169 -18.14 -8.65 -13.54
CA ILE A 169 -17.23 -7.92 -14.44
C ILE A 169 -17.91 -7.76 -15.80
N LEU A 170 -18.03 -6.51 -16.26
CA LEU A 170 -18.75 -6.11 -17.47
C LEU A 170 -17.81 -5.91 -18.66
N LYS A 171 -16.62 -5.34 -18.42
CA LYS A 171 -15.58 -5.12 -19.43
C LYS A 171 -14.20 -5.37 -18.84
N GLU A 172 -13.25 -5.71 -19.70
CA GLU A 172 -11.86 -5.85 -19.33
C GLU A 172 -10.93 -5.39 -20.46
N ILE A 173 -9.78 -4.85 -20.06
CA ILE A 173 -8.60 -4.70 -20.92
C ILE A 173 -7.67 -5.87 -20.57
N ARG A 174 -7.12 -6.51 -21.60
CA ARG A 174 -6.26 -7.67 -21.47
C ARG A 174 -4.80 -7.34 -21.76
N TYR A 175 -3.93 -8.12 -21.14
CA TYR A 175 -2.51 -8.24 -21.46
C TYR A 175 -2.34 -8.42 -22.98
N PRO A 176 -1.38 -7.73 -23.62
CA PRO A 176 -0.26 -6.97 -23.04
C PRO A 176 -0.54 -5.49 -22.74
N HIS A 177 -1.78 -5.01 -22.85
CA HIS A 177 -2.09 -3.61 -22.61
C HIS A 177 -2.38 -3.39 -21.13
N SER A 178 -1.49 -2.73 -20.40
CA SER A 178 -1.62 -2.53 -18.95
C SER A 178 -1.18 -1.13 -18.55
N LEU A 179 -2.04 -0.43 -17.79
CA LEU A 179 -1.68 0.86 -17.21
C LEU A 179 -0.63 0.69 -16.12
N GLY A 180 -0.70 -0.40 -15.35
CA GLY A 180 0.31 -0.75 -14.35
C GLY A 180 1.69 -0.98 -14.99
N LEU A 181 1.77 -1.78 -16.06
CA LEU A 181 3.05 -2.01 -16.76
C LEU A 181 3.59 -0.75 -17.44
N LEU A 182 2.71 0.12 -17.97
CA LEU A 182 3.12 1.43 -18.49
C LEU A 182 3.76 2.27 -17.37
N TYR A 183 3.13 2.36 -16.21
CA TYR A 183 3.67 3.10 -15.07
C TYR A 183 4.97 2.49 -14.53
N SER A 184 5.06 1.16 -14.47
CA SER A 184 6.29 0.44 -14.10
C SER A 184 7.41 0.66 -15.12
N ALA A 185 7.12 0.81 -16.42
CA ALA A 185 8.13 1.11 -17.43
C ALA A 185 8.81 2.46 -17.15
N PHE A 186 8.04 3.49 -16.80
CA PHE A 186 8.62 4.78 -16.36
C PHE A 186 9.32 4.69 -15.01
N THR A 187 8.83 3.86 -14.09
CA THR A 187 9.47 3.58 -12.80
C THR A 187 10.88 3.02 -13.02
N PHE A 188 10.99 1.99 -13.87
CA PHE A 188 12.27 1.42 -14.30
C PHE A 188 13.13 2.44 -15.02
N PHE A 189 12.56 3.20 -15.95
CA PHE A 189 13.31 4.17 -16.75
C PHE A 189 13.90 5.31 -15.91
N CYS A 190 13.22 5.69 -14.82
CA CYS A 190 13.72 6.64 -13.83
C CYS A 190 14.67 6.00 -12.80
N GLY A 191 15.12 4.77 -13.02
CA GLY A 191 16.12 4.09 -12.18
C GLY A 191 15.59 3.65 -10.82
N PHE A 192 14.28 3.44 -10.68
CA PHE A 192 13.66 2.88 -9.47
C PHE A 192 13.36 1.39 -9.67
N LYS A 193 13.34 0.63 -8.57
CA LYS A 193 13.01 -0.80 -8.59
C LYS A 193 11.53 -1.00 -8.92
N VAL A 194 11.20 -1.93 -9.82
CA VAL A 194 9.81 -2.27 -10.17
C VAL A 194 9.16 -3.08 -9.04
N ASN A 195 7.84 -2.95 -8.87
CA ASN A 195 7.04 -3.54 -7.79
C ASN A 195 7.39 -3.03 -6.38
N SER A 196 8.03 -1.86 -6.30
CA SER A 196 8.45 -1.21 -5.05
C SER A 196 8.76 0.27 -5.25
N GLY A 197 9.13 0.70 -6.44
CA GLY A 197 9.55 2.06 -6.77
C GLY A 197 8.43 2.96 -7.29
N GLU A 198 7.26 2.41 -7.59
CA GLU A 198 6.13 3.12 -8.22
C GLU A 198 5.66 4.28 -7.34
N TYR A 199 5.64 4.10 -6.01
CA TYR A 199 5.29 5.17 -5.09
C TYR A 199 6.39 6.26 -5.02
N LYS A 200 7.65 5.94 -5.35
CA LYS A 200 8.74 6.93 -5.44
C LYS A 200 8.55 7.79 -6.67
N LEU A 201 8.23 7.17 -7.80
CA LEU A 201 7.89 7.87 -9.04
C LEU A 201 6.70 8.81 -8.80
N MET A 202 5.65 8.32 -8.13
CA MET A 202 4.49 9.13 -7.74
C MET A 202 4.90 10.31 -6.86
N GLY A 203 5.75 10.08 -5.85
CA GLY A 203 6.24 11.15 -4.97
C GLY A 203 7.20 12.14 -5.64
N LEU A 204 7.82 11.75 -6.77
CA LEU A 204 8.70 12.59 -7.57
C LEU A 204 7.92 13.50 -8.53
N ALA A 205 6.73 13.07 -8.97
CA ALA A 205 5.92 13.76 -9.97
C ALA A 205 5.71 15.26 -9.71
N PRO A 206 5.41 15.74 -8.48
CA PRO A 206 5.15 17.18 -8.28
C PRO A 206 6.39 18.07 -8.40
N TYR A 207 7.59 17.51 -8.47
CA TYR A 207 8.82 18.27 -8.70
C TYR A 207 9.07 18.58 -10.19
N GLY A 208 8.33 17.93 -11.09
CA GLY A 208 8.46 18.11 -12.54
C GLY A 208 7.29 18.86 -13.14
N LYS A 209 7.36 19.03 -14.47
CA LYS A 209 6.27 19.51 -15.32
C LYS A 209 5.89 18.42 -16.31
N PRO A 210 4.60 18.25 -16.65
CA PRO A 210 4.14 17.18 -17.53
C PRO A 210 4.44 17.44 -19.02
N ILE A 211 5.67 17.86 -19.34
CA ILE A 211 6.07 18.29 -20.70
C ILE A 211 6.15 17.12 -21.71
N TYR A 212 6.24 15.88 -21.23
CA TYR A 212 6.24 14.67 -22.05
C TYR A 212 4.86 14.01 -22.15
N ALA A 213 3.82 14.55 -21.50
CA ALA A 213 2.50 13.92 -21.50
C ALA A 213 1.95 13.73 -22.92
N GLU A 214 2.16 14.72 -23.81
CA GLU A 214 1.73 14.60 -25.20
C GLU A 214 2.54 13.56 -25.98
N THR A 215 3.86 13.54 -25.81
CA THR A 215 4.73 12.50 -26.39
C THR A 215 4.28 11.09 -25.96
N ILE A 216 3.84 10.92 -24.71
CA ILE A 216 3.31 9.64 -24.22
C ILE A 216 2.02 9.26 -24.96
N ARG A 217 1.07 10.20 -25.11
CA ARG A 217 -0.20 9.96 -25.84
C ARG A 217 0.03 9.65 -27.32
N GLU A 218 0.93 10.38 -27.97
CA GLU A 218 1.18 10.22 -29.41
C GLU A 218 1.89 8.90 -29.74
N HIS A 219 2.79 8.44 -28.87
CA HIS A 219 3.70 7.34 -29.21
C HIS A 219 3.48 6.06 -28.42
N LEU A 220 3.09 6.14 -27.14
CA LEU A 220 3.11 4.99 -26.23
C LEU A 220 1.73 4.40 -25.94
N ILE A 221 0.69 5.22 -25.89
CA ILE A 221 -0.66 4.81 -25.49
C ILE A 221 -1.74 5.51 -26.30
N ASP A 222 -2.57 4.72 -26.97
CA ASP A 222 -3.77 5.19 -27.65
C ASP A 222 -4.97 5.09 -26.70
N ILE A 223 -5.36 6.23 -26.11
CA ILE A 223 -6.45 6.35 -25.13
C ILE A 223 -7.73 6.78 -25.85
N LYS A 224 -8.82 6.04 -25.64
CA LYS A 224 -10.15 6.35 -26.19
C LYS A 224 -10.99 7.17 -25.22
N ASP A 225 -12.07 7.75 -25.72
CA ASP A 225 -12.96 8.59 -24.91
C ASP A 225 -13.62 7.83 -23.76
N ASP A 226 -13.89 6.52 -23.97
CA ASP A 226 -14.43 5.65 -22.93
C ASP A 226 -13.36 5.15 -21.92
N GLY A 227 -12.13 5.64 -22.02
CA GLY A 227 -11.02 5.25 -21.15
C GLY A 227 -10.37 3.91 -21.53
N SER A 228 -10.90 3.19 -22.52
CA SER A 228 -10.19 2.03 -23.08
C SER A 228 -8.91 2.48 -23.76
N PHE A 229 -7.88 1.63 -23.72
CA PHE A 229 -6.59 1.98 -24.28
C PHE A 229 -5.85 0.79 -24.88
N ARG A 230 -4.91 1.11 -25.78
CA ARG A 230 -3.90 0.16 -26.27
C ARG A 230 -2.52 0.77 -26.17
N LEU A 231 -1.58 -0.03 -25.69
CA LEU A 231 -0.16 0.33 -25.70
C LEU A 231 0.45 0.07 -27.07
N ASN A 232 1.32 0.97 -27.51
CA ASN A 232 2.21 0.73 -28.64
C ASN A 232 3.40 -0.13 -28.17
N LEU A 233 3.29 -1.43 -28.41
CA LEU A 233 4.22 -2.43 -27.88
C LEU A 233 5.64 -2.30 -28.45
N ASP A 234 5.84 -1.56 -29.54
CA ASP A 234 7.17 -1.36 -30.13
C ASP A 234 8.17 -0.68 -29.18
N PHE A 235 7.69 0.03 -28.16
CA PHE A 235 8.51 0.76 -27.19
C PHE A 235 8.82 -0.02 -25.91
N PHE A 236 8.31 -1.24 -25.78
CA PHE A 236 8.38 -2.00 -24.54
C PHE A 236 8.98 -3.39 -24.73
N ASP A 237 9.64 -3.90 -23.69
CA ASP A 237 10.25 -5.23 -23.69
C ASP A 237 9.64 -6.17 -22.65
N PHE A 238 8.69 -5.75 -21.82
CA PHE A 238 8.07 -6.61 -20.80
C PHE A 238 7.36 -7.86 -21.36
N HIS A 239 7.16 -7.92 -22.68
CA HIS A 239 6.55 -9.04 -23.41
C HIS A 239 7.55 -9.82 -24.29
N ARG A 240 8.81 -9.36 -24.38
CA ARG A 240 9.87 -9.94 -25.22
C ARG A 240 11.16 -10.23 -24.42
N GLY A 241 11.66 -9.24 -23.70
CA GLY A 241 12.97 -9.26 -23.05
C GLY A 241 12.95 -9.40 -21.52
N SER A 242 14.11 -9.12 -20.93
CA SER A 242 14.35 -9.12 -19.48
C SER A 242 14.12 -7.75 -18.82
N THR A 243 13.97 -6.69 -19.62
CA THR A 243 13.74 -5.29 -19.20
C THR A 243 12.30 -4.85 -19.50
N LEU A 244 11.91 -3.65 -19.02
CA LEU A 244 10.57 -3.09 -19.31
C LEU A 244 10.55 -2.22 -20.58
N THR A 245 11.64 -1.52 -20.90
CA THR A 245 11.78 -0.58 -22.02
C THR A 245 12.91 -1.00 -22.96
N ASN A 246 12.97 -0.38 -24.14
CA ASN A 246 13.98 -0.64 -25.18
C ASN A 246 14.58 0.63 -25.80
N GLU A 247 15.48 0.49 -26.77
CA GLU A 247 16.14 1.64 -27.41
C GLU A 247 15.20 2.64 -28.09
N ARG A 248 14.00 2.23 -28.53
CA ARG A 248 13.03 3.18 -29.08
C ARG A 248 12.51 4.10 -27.98
N PHE A 249 12.29 3.56 -26.77
CA PHE A 249 11.94 4.34 -25.58
C PHE A 249 13.08 5.29 -25.20
N ASP A 250 14.33 4.80 -25.23
CA ASP A 250 15.52 5.62 -24.95
C ASP A 250 15.62 6.81 -25.91
N ARG A 251 15.46 6.57 -27.22
CA ARG A 251 15.46 7.61 -28.24
C ARG A 251 14.31 8.60 -28.05
N LEU A 252 13.11 8.11 -27.73
CA LEU A 252 11.92 8.94 -27.52
C LEU A 252 12.14 9.97 -26.41
N PHE A 253 12.78 9.55 -25.31
CA PHE A 253 13.06 10.42 -24.16
C PHE A 253 14.50 10.92 -24.10
N LYS A 254 15.24 10.88 -25.22
CA LYS A 254 16.56 11.50 -25.39
C LYS A 254 17.65 10.98 -24.45
N GLY A 255 17.69 9.68 -24.18
CA GLY A 255 18.78 9.05 -23.42
C GLY A 255 18.39 7.72 -22.80
N PRO A 256 19.36 6.98 -22.24
CA PRO A 256 19.10 5.70 -21.60
C PRO A 256 18.29 5.85 -20.29
N PRO A 257 17.81 4.72 -19.71
CA PRO A 257 17.32 4.68 -18.35
C PRO A 257 18.32 5.26 -17.35
N ARG A 258 17.83 5.93 -16.31
CA ARG A 258 18.68 6.44 -15.23
C ARG A 258 19.32 5.26 -14.48
N VAL A 259 20.63 5.34 -14.23
CA VAL A 259 21.32 4.38 -13.36
C VAL A 259 20.78 4.50 -11.93
N PRO A 260 20.41 3.40 -11.25
CA PRO A 260 19.93 3.43 -9.86
C PRO A 260 20.87 4.19 -8.92
N GLU A 261 20.32 4.84 -7.89
CA GLU A 261 21.05 5.68 -6.91
C GLU A 261 21.89 6.86 -7.46
N SER A 262 21.93 7.09 -8.78
CA SER A 262 22.54 8.29 -9.36
C SER A 262 21.74 9.57 -9.06
N ARG A 263 22.27 10.75 -9.41
CA ARG A 263 21.54 12.02 -9.26
C ARG A 263 20.24 12.00 -10.08
N ILE A 264 19.12 12.36 -9.45
CA ILE A 264 17.84 12.60 -10.14
C ILE A 264 17.90 13.97 -10.79
N THR A 265 17.56 14.07 -12.07
CA THR A 265 17.57 15.32 -12.84
C THR A 265 16.14 15.79 -13.15
N MET A 266 16.01 17.01 -13.71
CA MET A 266 14.72 17.51 -14.19
C MET A 266 14.07 16.59 -15.22
N ARG A 267 14.86 15.86 -16.02
CA ARG A 267 14.32 14.89 -16.98
C ARG A 267 13.47 13.83 -16.29
N GLU A 268 13.96 13.23 -15.21
CA GLU A 268 13.21 12.20 -14.48
C GLU A 268 12.01 12.78 -13.73
N MET A 269 12.11 14.01 -13.22
CA MET A 269 10.98 14.70 -12.60
C MET A 269 9.87 14.99 -13.60
N ASP A 270 10.22 15.51 -14.78
CA ASP A 270 9.29 15.80 -15.87
C ASP A 270 8.66 14.52 -16.43
N LEU A 271 9.44 13.44 -16.54
CA LEU A 271 8.92 12.11 -16.91
C LEU A 271 7.90 11.61 -15.88
N ALA A 272 8.23 11.69 -14.59
CA ALA A 272 7.34 11.32 -13.49
C ALA A 272 6.03 12.13 -13.52
N ALA A 273 6.12 13.46 -13.68
CA ALA A 273 4.97 14.34 -13.81
C ALA A 273 4.09 13.97 -15.02
N SER A 274 4.73 13.65 -16.14
CA SER A 274 4.05 13.34 -17.40
C SER A 274 3.29 12.02 -17.35
N ILE A 275 3.91 10.94 -16.86
CA ILE A 275 3.22 9.65 -16.75
C ILE A 275 2.14 9.67 -15.68
N GLN A 276 2.35 10.41 -14.59
CA GLN A 276 1.34 10.61 -13.56
C GLN A 276 0.10 11.30 -14.14
N ALA A 277 0.27 12.37 -14.92
CA ALA A 277 -0.83 13.06 -15.60
C ALA A 277 -1.60 12.15 -16.59
N VAL A 278 -0.89 11.34 -17.37
CA VAL A 278 -1.53 10.37 -18.31
C VAL A 278 -2.27 9.27 -17.55
N THR A 279 -1.72 8.77 -16.46
CA THR A 279 -2.36 7.75 -15.61
C THR A 279 -3.66 8.28 -15.00
N GLU A 280 -3.63 9.50 -14.48
CA GLU A 280 -4.82 10.20 -13.97
C GLU A 280 -5.91 10.36 -15.04
N GLU A 281 -5.52 10.72 -16.27
CA GLU A 281 -6.45 10.86 -17.39
C GLU A 281 -7.17 9.54 -17.71
N VAL A 282 -6.42 8.44 -17.83
CA VAL A 282 -6.98 7.11 -18.09
C VAL A 282 -7.93 6.68 -16.97
N MET A 283 -7.50 6.87 -15.71
CA MET A 283 -8.30 6.54 -14.53
C MET A 283 -9.61 7.33 -14.49
N LEU A 284 -9.58 8.64 -14.80
CA LEU A 284 -10.77 9.50 -14.85
C LEU A 284 -11.73 9.10 -15.97
N LYS A 285 -11.23 8.89 -17.20
CA LYS A 285 -12.07 8.47 -18.32
C LYS A 285 -12.74 7.12 -18.03
N THR A 286 -11.96 6.16 -17.51
CA THR A 286 -12.47 4.83 -17.13
C THR A 286 -13.52 4.93 -16.03
N SER A 287 -13.32 5.80 -15.03
CA SER A 287 -14.27 6.05 -13.94
C SER A 287 -15.60 6.62 -14.43
N ARG A 288 -15.57 7.58 -15.37
CA ARG A 288 -16.80 8.13 -15.98
C ARG A 288 -17.56 7.08 -16.77
N THR A 289 -16.86 6.33 -17.62
CA THR A 289 -17.46 5.20 -18.35
C THR A 289 -18.09 4.18 -17.41
N LEU A 290 -17.45 3.89 -16.27
CA LEU A 290 -17.97 2.95 -15.31
C LEU A 290 -19.24 3.47 -14.60
N ARG A 291 -19.29 4.77 -14.27
CA ARG A 291 -20.51 5.43 -13.76
C ARG A 291 -21.65 5.27 -14.75
N ASP A 292 -21.40 5.53 -16.03
CA ASP A 292 -22.41 5.42 -17.09
C ASP A 292 -22.87 3.97 -17.32
N LEU A 293 -21.94 2.99 -17.28
CA LEU A 293 -22.26 1.58 -17.50
C LEU A 293 -23.07 0.95 -16.37
N THR A 294 -22.82 1.36 -15.13
CA THR A 294 -23.38 0.69 -13.94
C THR A 294 -24.55 1.45 -13.31
N GLY A 295 -24.61 2.77 -13.52
CA GLY A 295 -25.51 3.67 -12.81
C GLY A 295 -25.28 3.71 -11.29
N ALA A 296 -24.21 3.09 -10.79
CA ALA A 296 -23.89 3.05 -9.37
C ALA A 296 -23.35 4.41 -8.91
N THR A 297 -23.74 4.84 -7.72
CA THR A 297 -23.36 6.16 -7.20
C THR A 297 -22.01 6.14 -6.48
N ASN A 298 -21.54 4.97 -6.04
CA ASN A 298 -20.28 4.79 -5.32
C ASN A 298 -19.29 3.94 -6.12
N LEU A 299 -18.00 4.09 -5.85
CA LEU A 299 -16.91 3.37 -6.52
C LEU A 299 -16.02 2.61 -5.53
N CYS A 300 -15.78 1.32 -5.81
CA CYS A 300 -14.74 0.53 -5.17
C CYS A 300 -13.52 0.38 -6.08
N LEU A 301 -12.31 0.56 -5.53
CA LEU A 301 -11.04 0.50 -6.26
C LEU A 301 -10.11 -0.59 -5.71
N ALA A 302 -9.52 -1.38 -6.61
CA ALA A 302 -8.52 -2.41 -6.31
C ALA A 302 -7.49 -2.56 -7.45
N GLY A 303 -6.49 -3.44 -7.25
CA GLY A 303 -5.36 -3.64 -8.14
C GLY A 303 -4.19 -2.71 -7.78
N GLY A 304 -2.97 -3.06 -8.17
CA GLY A 304 -1.77 -2.33 -7.77
C GLY A 304 -1.80 -0.82 -8.10
N VAL A 305 -2.47 -0.43 -9.19
CA VAL A 305 -2.60 0.98 -9.60
C VAL A 305 -3.55 1.76 -8.69
N ALA A 306 -4.48 1.09 -8.00
CA ALA A 306 -5.35 1.74 -7.01
C ALA A 306 -4.60 2.23 -5.75
N LEU A 307 -3.32 1.87 -5.57
CA LEU A 307 -2.43 2.48 -4.58
C LEU A 307 -1.93 3.88 -5.00
N ASN A 308 -2.24 4.33 -6.23
CA ASN A 308 -1.98 5.69 -6.71
C ASN A 308 -2.97 6.68 -6.07
N CYS A 309 -2.63 7.12 -4.86
CA CYS A 309 -3.45 8.02 -4.06
C CYS A 309 -3.66 9.42 -4.69
N VAL A 310 -2.83 9.81 -5.66
CA VAL A 310 -3.01 11.06 -6.42
C VAL A 310 -4.16 10.91 -7.40
N ALA A 311 -4.20 9.81 -8.15
CA ALA A 311 -5.31 9.49 -9.05
C ALA A 311 -6.62 9.30 -8.27
N ASN A 312 -6.60 8.60 -7.14
CA ASN A 312 -7.78 8.43 -6.28
C ASN A 312 -8.33 9.77 -5.79
N GLY A 313 -7.48 10.66 -5.28
CA GLY A 313 -7.89 11.99 -4.83
C GLY A 313 -8.46 12.85 -5.96
N LYS A 314 -7.97 12.67 -7.20
CA LYS A 314 -8.53 13.34 -8.38
C LYS A 314 -9.90 12.81 -8.75
N ILE A 315 -10.11 11.48 -8.74
CA ILE A 315 -11.43 10.86 -8.98
C ILE A 315 -12.45 11.39 -7.98
N LEU A 316 -12.09 11.43 -6.68
CA LEU A 316 -12.96 11.95 -5.63
C LEU A 316 -13.36 13.42 -5.88
N ARG A 317 -12.37 14.29 -6.15
CA ARG A 317 -12.62 15.73 -6.38
C ARG A 317 -13.45 16.02 -7.64
N GLU A 318 -13.39 15.16 -8.64
CA GLU A 318 -14.18 15.31 -9.87
C GLU A 318 -15.67 15.01 -9.67
N GLY A 319 -16.06 14.46 -8.51
CA GLY A 319 -17.47 14.21 -8.19
C GLY A 319 -18.17 13.25 -9.17
N ILE A 320 -17.41 12.33 -9.78
CA ILE A 320 -17.96 11.28 -10.67
C ILE A 320 -18.83 10.30 -9.86
N PHE A 321 -18.41 10.07 -8.62
CA PHE A 321 -19.08 9.23 -7.64
C PHE A 321 -19.36 10.06 -6.39
N ASP A 322 -20.42 9.70 -5.68
CA ASP A 322 -20.86 10.34 -4.45
C ASP A 322 -19.84 10.03 -3.34
N ASP A 323 -19.31 8.80 -3.34
CA ASP A 323 -18.18 8.39 -2.50
C ASP A 323 -17.33 7.30 -3.18
N ILE A 324 -16.08 7.15 -2.71
CA ILE A 324 -15.15 6.13 -3.18
C ILE A 324 -14.56 5.34 -2.00
N TRP A 325 -14.36 4.05 -2.19
CA TRP A 325 -13.68 3.18 -1.23
C TRP A 325 -12.54 2.44 -1.93
N ILE A 326 -11.36 2.43 -1.32
CA ILE A 326 -10.15 1.84 -1.89
C ILE A 326 -9.62 0.79 -0.92
N GLN A 327 -9.35 -0.42 -1.42
CA GLN A 327 -8.82 -1.51 -0.60
C GLN A 327 -7.43 -1.12 -0.03
N PRO A 328 -7.25 -1.08 1.32
CA PRO A 328 -5.95 -0.81 1.95
C PRO A 328 -4.78 -1.64 1.45
N ALA A 329 -5.03 -2.91 1.16
CA ALA A 329 -4.09 -3.82 0.54
C ALA A 329 -4.42 -4.02 -0.96
N ALA A 330 -4.65 -2.94 -1.72
CA ALA A 330 -5.18 -3.02 -3.10
C ALA A 330 -4.36 -3.89 -4.08
N GLY A 331 -3.05 -4.04 -3.86
CA GLY A 331 -2.20 -4.96 -4.62
C GLY A 331 -2.50 -6.44 -4.30
N ASP A 332 -1.59 -7.33 -4.70
CA ASP A 332 -1.83 -8.79 -4.66
C ASP A 332 -2.13 -9.35 -3.27
N ALA A 333 -1.63 -8.71 -2.21
CA ALA A 333 -1.94 -9.10 -0.83
C ALA A 333 -3.46 -9.12 -0.56
N GLY A 334 -4.20 -8.12 -1.05
CA GLY A 334 -5.66 -8.06 -0.90
C GLY A 334 -6.39 -9.20 -1.63
N GLY A 335 -5.73 -9.83 -2.62
CA GLY A 335 -6.24 -11.01 -3.31
C GLY A 335 -6.56 -12.17 -2.36
N ALA A 336 -5.85 -12.30 -1.23
CA ALA A 336 -6.17 -13.31 -0.22
C ALA A 336 -7.58 -13.11 0.39
N ILE A 337 -7.93 -11.87 0.76
CA ILE A 337 -9.27 -11.54 1.26
C ILE A 337 -10.32 -11.80 0.18
N GLY A 338 -10.06 -11.36 -1.05
CA GLY A 338 -10.97 -11.54 -2.17
C GLY A 338 -11.24 -13.00 -2.51
N ALA A 339 -10.19 -13.83 -2.55
CA ALA A 339 -10.30 -15.26 -2.80
C ALA A 339 -11.16 -15.95 -1.75
N ALA A 340 -10.97 -15.60 -0.46
CA ALA A 340 -11.77 -16.15 0.62
C ALA A 340 -13.25 -15.78 0.47
N TYR A 341 -13.57 -14.52 0.15
CA TYR A 341 -14.95 -14.10 -0.08
C TYR A 341 -15.60 -14.83 -1.26
N LEU A 342 -14.87 -15.00 -2.37
CA LEU A 342 -15.40 -15.70 -3.54
C LEU A 342 -15.67 -17.17 -3.24
N ALA A 343 -14.79 -17.85 -2.50
CA ALA A 343 -15.06 -19.21 -2.07
C ALA A 343 -16.26 -19.26 -1.11
N ASP A 344 -16.33 -18.35 -0.13
CA ASP A 344 -17.43 -18.32 0.83
C ASP A 344 -18.79 -18.11 0.13
N PHE A 345 -18.91 -17.07 -0.71
CA PHE A 345 -20.19 -16.67 -1.28
C PHE A 345 -20.58 -17.50 -2.51
N TYR A 346 -19.63 -17.81 -3.40
CA TYR A 346 -19.95 -18.47 -4.67
C TYR A 346 -19.83 -19.99 -4.62
N MET A 347 -18.93 -20.53 -3.79
CA MET A 347 -18.71 -21.99 -3.74
C MET A 347 -19.45 -22.64 -2.56
N LEU A 348 -19.55 -21.94 -1.43
CA LEU A 348 -20.15 -22.46 -0.21
C LEU A 348 -21.55 -21.89 0.09
N GLY A 349 -22.08 -21.02 -0.77
CA GLY A 349 -23.42 -20.44 -0.64
C GLY A 349 -23.55 -19.48 0.54
N GLY A 350 -22.45 -18.84 0.94
CA GLY A 350 -22.46 -17.75 1.90
C GLY A 350 -23.13 -16.49 1.37
N THR A 351 -23.43 -15.59 2.29
CA THR A 351 -24.01 -14.28 1.98
C THR A 351 -23.24 -13.22 2.74
N ARG A 352 -23.07 -12.06 2.10
CA ARG A 352 -22.47 -10.89 2.72
C ARG A 352 -23.19 -10.54 4.02
N PRO A 353 -22.47 -10.50 5.16
CA PRO A 353 -23.07 -10.06 6.41
C PRO A 353 -23.63 -8.65 6.27
N LYS A 354 -24.76 -8.38 6.93
CA LYS A 354 -25.19 -7.00 7.15
C LYS A 354 -24.36 -6.43 8.29
N ASP A 355 -23.61 -5.38 8.03
CA ASP A 355 -22.88 -4.66 9.07
C ASP A 355 -23.80 -3.61 9.69
N ASP A 356 -24.03 -3.72 10.99
CA ASP A 356 -24.94 -2.85 11.73
C ASP A 356 -24.33 -1.45 12.03
N CYS A 357 -23.04 -1.26 11.71
CA CYS A 357 -22.24 -0.12 12.19
C CYS A 357 -22.05 1.01 11.16
N GLY A 358 -22.57 0.88 9.93
CA GLY A 358 -22.48 1.92 8.89
C GLY A 358 -21.08 2.21 8.32
N GLY A 359 -20.03 1.58 8.85
CA GLY A 359 -18.65 1.64 8.34
C GLY A 359 -18.30 0.43 7.48
N ASP A 360 -17.07 0.43 6.95
CA ASP A 360 -16.52 -0.72 6.23
C ASP A 360 -16.16 -1.89 7.16
N SER A 361 -16.07 -3.09 6.60
CA SER A 361 -15.75 -4.31 7.34
C SER A 361 -14.23 -4.57 7.45
N GLN A 362 -13.38 -3.66 6.97
CA GLN A 362 -11.93 -3.79 6.97
C GLN A 362 -11.34 -3.41 8.36
N ARG A 363 -12.15 -2.83 9.27
CA ARG A 363 -11.81 -2.57 10.68
C ARG A 363 -10.53 -1.76 10.85
N GLY A 364 -10.40 -0.65 10.13
CA GLY A 364 -9.16 0.15 10.12
C GLY A 364 -7.94 -0.56 9.49
N SER A 365 -8.16 -1.73 8.88
CA SER A 365 -7.14 -2.70 8.46
C SER A 365 -6.31 -3.28 9.61
N PHE A 366 -6.78 -3.19 10.87
CA PHE A 366 -6.12 -3.79 12.03
C PHE A 366 -6.45 -5.30 12.11
N LEU A 367 -5.90 -6.05 11.15
CA LEU A 367 -6.20 -7.47 10.91
C LEU A 367 -5.01 -8.39 11.17
N GLY A 368 -3.83 -7.83 11.44
CA GLY A 368 -2.61 -8.56 11.75
C GLY A 368 -2.40 -8.79 13.25
N PRO A 369 -1.23 -9.35 13.63
CA PRO A 369 -0.93 -9.74 15.00
C PRO A 369 -1.00 -8.60 16.02
N ASP A 370 -1.43 -8.94 17.24
CA ASP A 370 -1.29 -8.14 18.46
C ASP A 370 -0.37 -8.88 19.45
N PHE A 371 0.13 -8.16 20.46
CA PHE A 371 0.95 -8.71 21.52
C PHE A 371 0.44 -8.20 22.86
N SER A 372 0.18 -9.13 23.78
CA SER A 372 -0.25 -8.82 25.13
C SER A 372 0.83 -8.12 25.95
N ASP A 373 0.42 -7.42 27.01
CA ASP A 373 1.37 -6.79 27.94
C ASP A 373 2.31 -7.83 28.58
N ASP A 374 1.84 -9.06 28.82
CA ASP A 374 2.65 -10.14 29.39
C ASP A 374 3.75 -10.62 28.42
N GLU A 375 3.44 -10.75 27.13
CA GLU A 375 4.42 -11.06 26.09
C GLU A 375 5.46 -9.95 25.95
N ILE A 376 5.01 -8.69 25.96
CA ILE A 376 5.87 -7.51 25.88
C ILE A 376 6.79 -7.43 27.11
N LEU A 377 6.25 -7.59 28.32
CA LEU A 377 7.03 -7.61 29.56
C LEU A 377 8.06 -8.72 29.59
N THR A 378 7.69 -9.90 29.11
CA THR A 378 8.59 -11.06 29.01
C THR A 378 9.77 -10.71 28.11
N PHE A 379 9.50 -10.14 26.93
CA PHE A 379 10.54 -9.68 26.01
C PHE A 379 11.42 -8.58 26.61
N LEU A 380 10.82 -7.55 27.23
CA LEU A 380 11.55 -6.42 27.83
C LEU A 380 12.47 -6.89 28.96
N SER A 381 12.01 -7.83 29.79
CA SER A 381 12.79 -8.40 30.88
C SER A 381 13.96 -9.25 30.36
N GLN A 382 13.73 -10.05 29.31
CA GLN A 382 14.78 -10.88 28.69
C GLN A 382 15.83 -10.07 27.94
N SER A 383 15.41 -8.97 27.30
CA SER A 383 16.32 -8.06 26.57
C SER A 383 17.14 -7.15 27.48
N GLY A 384 16.76 -7.02 28.75
CA GLY A 384 17.39 -6.09 29.69
C GLY A 384 17.14 -4.62 29.35
N ALA A 385 16.08 -4.34 28.59
CA ALA A 385 15.71 -2.99 28.20
C ALA A 385 15.24 -2.19 29.43
N THR A 386 15.55 -0.89 29.46
CA THR A 386 15.00 0.01 30.48
C THR A 386 13.66 0.54 29.99
N TYR A 387 12.59 0.35 30.76
CA TYR A 387 11.23 0.71 30.37
C TYR A 387 10.44 1.27 31.55
N HIS A 388 9.41 2.06 31.23
CA HIS A 388 8.48 2.63 32.20
C HIS A 388 7.03 2.28 31.83
N PRO A 389 6.15 2.08 32.81
CA PRO A 389 4.73 1.88 32.52
C PRO A 389 4.11 3.15 31.95
N LEU A 390 3.24 2.96 30.96
CA LEU A 390 2.40 4.01 30.38
C LEU A 390 0.98 3.82 30.92
N GLU A 391 0.67 4.51 32.02
CA GLU A 391 -0.61 4.38 32.71
C GLU A 391 -1.75 4.98 31.87
N GLY A 392 -2.82 4.22 31.65
CA GLY A 392 -4.08 4.71 31.09
C GLY A 392 -4.02 5.21 29.64
N LEU A 393 -5.18 5.22 28.97
CA LEU A 393 -5.27 5.70 27.59
C LEU A 393 -4.94 7.20 27.48
N ASP A 394 -5.59 8.02 28.30
CA ASP A 394 -5.50 9.48 28.19
C ASP A 394 -4.24 10.06 28.83
N THR A 395 -3.83 9.52 29.98
CA THR A 395 -2.57 9.89 30.65
C THR A 395 -1.36 9.47 29.81
N GLY A 396 -1.38 8.27 29.23
CA GLY A 396 -0.37 7.84 28.26
C GLY A 396 -0.32 8.73 27.02
N ALA A 397 -1.48 9.06 26.45
CA ALA A 397 -1.61 9.98 25.33
C ALA A 397 -1.02 11.37 25.64
N ALA A 398 -1.28 11.92 26.83
CA ALA A 398 -0.73 13.21 27.26
C ALA A 398 0.81 13.19 27.35
N THR A 399 1.39 12.13 27.90
CA THR A 399 2.85 11.95 27.97
C THR A 399 3.47 11.93 26.56
N ILE A 400 2.90 11.12 25.66
CA ILE A 400 3.40 11.02 24.28
C ILE A 400 3.22 12.34 23.53
N ALA A 401 2.09 13.03 23.72
CA ALA A 401 1.83 14.34 23.12
C ALA A 401 2.86 15.39 23.57
N SER A 402 3.26 15.39 24.85
CA SER A 402 4.31 16.28 25.35
C SER A 402 5.65 16.03 24.65
N LEU A 403 6.06 14.76 24.53
CA LEU A 403 7.30 14.37 23.86
C LEU A 403 7.29 14.79 22.38
N LEU A 404 6.17 14.58 21.69
CA LEU A 404 6.00 15.03 20.30
C LEU A 404 6.07 16.56 20.20
N ALA A 405 5.47 17.32 21.12
CA ALA A 405 5.53 18.78 21.13
C ALA A 405 6.95 19.31 21.41
N GLU A 406 7.76 18.54 22.12
CA GLU A 406 9.21 18.75 22.29
C GLU A 406 10.04 18.31 21.07
N GLN A 407 9.38 17.96 19.96
CA GLN A 407 9.99 17.51 18.70
C GLN A 407 10.79 16.21 18.84
N LYS A 408 10.45 15.36 19.82
CA LYS A 408 10.92 13.98 19.89
C LYS A 408 10.23 13.15 18.81
N ILE A 409 10.96 12.18 18.27
CA ILE A 409 10.43 11.22 17.31
C ILE A 409 10.01 9.97 18.08
N VAL A 410 8.73 9.63 18.00
CA VAL A 410 8.13 8.55 18.78
C VAL A 410 7.78 7.40 17.84
N ALA A 411 8.31 6.22 18.09
CA ALA A 411 7.83 5.01 17.46
C ALA A 411 6.68 4.39 18.28
N MET A 412 5.61 4.02 17.60
CA MET A 412 4.40 3.43 18.15
C MET A 412 4.31 1.98 17.71
N PHE A 413 4.28 1.08 18.68
CA PHE A 413 3.94 -0.33 18.54
C PHE A 413 2.84 -0.64 19.57
N ALA A 414 1.58 -0.63 19.14
CA ALA A 414 0.46 -0.92 20.04
C ALA A 414 -0.74 -1.46 19.25
N GLY A 415 -1.43 -2.45 19.83
CA GLY A 415 -2.60 -3.09 19.24
C GLY A 415 -2.28 -3.91 17.99
N ARG A 416 -3.35 -4.41 17.35
CA ARG A 416 -3.29 -5.17 16.10
C ARG A 416 -2.57 -4.42 14.99
N MET A 417 -1.74 -5.15 14.27
CA MET A 417 -0.98 -4.67 13.11
C MET A 417 -1.88 -4.38 11.91
N GLU A 418 -1.51 -3.36 11.14
CA GLU A 418 -2.16 -3.00 9.88
C GLU A 418 -1.89 -4.02 8.76
N PHE A 419 -2.92 -4.39 8.00
CA PHE A 419 -2.82 -5.16 6.76
C PHE A 419 -2.70 -4.22 5.55
N GLY A 420 -1.65 -4.41 4.76
CA GLY A 420 -1.32 -3.56 3.61
C GLY A 420 0.00 -2.79 3.78
N PRO A 421 0.36 -1.92 2.81
CA PRO A 421 1.68 -1.29 2.74
C PRO A 421 1.81 0.00 3.55
N ARG A 422 0.77 0.42 4.28
CA ARG A 422 0.73 1.68 5.04
C ARG A 422 0.66 1.37 6.53
N ALA A 423 1.43 2.10 7.34
CA ALA A 423 1.16 2.15 8.77
C ALA A 423 0.10 3.21 9.05
N LEU A 424 -0.86 2.86 9.88
CA LEU A 424 -2.09 3.59 10.17
C LEU A 424 -2.24 3.90 11.66
N GLY A 425 -1.11 3.91 12.39
CA GLY A 425 -1.03 4.29 13.80
C GLY A 425 -0.58 3.17 14.74
N SER A 426 -0.65 1.90 14.36
CA SER A 426 -0.30 0.76 15.23
C SER A 426 1.18 0.36 15.12
N ARG A 427 1.77 0.48 13.93
CA ARG A 427 3.22 0.24 13.69
C ARG A 427 3.84 1.44 12.98
N SER A 428 3.86 2.56 13.68
CA SER A 428 4.11 3.90 13.10
C SER A 428 5.27 4.63 13.74
N ILE A 429 5.91 5.54 13.00
CA ILE A 429 6.83 6.54 13.55
C ILE A 429 6.15 7.89 13.41
N LEU A 430 6.00 8.56 14.54
CA LEU A 430 5.26 9.80 14.71
C LEU A 430 6.23 10.97 14.94
N GLY A 431 5.84 12.16 14.51
CA GLY A 431 6.60 13.38 14.71
C GLY A 431 5.75 14.64 14.65
N ASP A 432 6.30 15.75 15.14
CA ASP A 432 5.65 17.05 15.09
C ASP A 432 5.63 17.59 13.65
N PRO A 433 4.45 17.83 13.05
CA PRO A 433 4.34 18.29 11.67
C PRO A 433 4.70 19.77 11.48
N ARG A 434 4.70 20.55 12.57
CA ARG A 434 4.91 22.01 12.56
C ARG A 434 6.39 22.37 12.42
N ALA A 435 7.28 21.50 12.90
CA ALA A 435 8.71 21.73 12.89
C ALA A 435 9.32 21.45 11.50
N ALA A 436 10.01 22.45 10.94
CA ALA A 436 10.63 22.36 9.62
C ALA A 436 11.72 21.28 9.53
N THR A 437 12.35 20.92 10.65
CA THR A 437 13.42 19.93 10.71
C THR A 437 12.92 18.49 10.86
N THR A 438 11.64 18.27 11.17
CA THR A 438 11.10 16.91 11.39
C THR A 438 11.28 16.04 10.15
N GLN A 439 10.94 16.56 8.97
CA GLN A 439 11.05 15.81 7.72
C GLN A 439 12.49 15.38 7.42
N SER A 440 13.44 16.32 7.52
CA SER A 440 14.85 16.04 7.23
C SER A 440 15.47 15.10 8.27
N ARG A 441 15.16 15.28 9.56
CA ARG A 441 15.59 14.36 10.64
C ARG A 441 15.08 12.95 10.40
N MET A 442 13.78 12.77 10.13
CA MET A 442 13.19 11.45 9.90
C MET A 442 13.72 10.79 8.62
N ASN A 443 13.86 11.53 7.52
CA ASN A 443 14.37 10.95 6.27
C ASN A 443 15.84 10.52 6.37
N LEU A 444 16.71 11.32 7.01
CA LEU A 444 18.16 11.07 7.06
C LEU A 444 18.57 10.14 8.20
N LYS A 445 18.05 10.35 9.41
CA LYS A 445 18.54 9.66 10.62
C LYS A 445 17.77 8.39 10.97
N ILE A 446 16.58 8.22 10.40
CA ILE A 446 15.70 7.09 10.71
C ILE A 446 15.43 6.27 9.46
N LYS A 447 15.00 6.92 8.37
CA LYS A 447 14.62 6.20 7.15
C LYS A 447 15.77 5.90 6.21
N PHE A 448 16.88 6.63 6.31
CA PHE A 448 18.04 6.49 5.42
C PHE A 448 17.63 6.49 3.93
N ARG A 449 16.75 7.42 3.55
CA ARG A 449 16.14 7.49 2.19
C ARG A 449 16.19 8.90 1.60
N GLU A 450 15.77 9.02 0.34
CA GLU A 450 15.82 10.26 -0.44
C GLU A 450 15.00 11.38 0.23
N SER A 451 15.57 12.58 0.34
CA SER A 451 14.96 13.68 1.11
C SER A 451 13.64 14.20 0.53
N PHE A 452 13.40 14.02 -0.78
CA PHE A 452 12.21 14.55 -1.46
C PHE A 452 10.89 13.84 -1.09
N ARG A 453 10.95 12.72 -0.36
CA ARG A 453 9.73 12.00 0.03
C ARG A 453 9.00 12.76 1.15
N PRO A 454 7.75 13.19 0.94
CA PRO A 454 6.93 13.72 2.01
C PRO A 454 6.60 12.62 3.03
N PHE A 455 6.19 13.01 4.22
CA PHE A 455 5.46 12.13 5.12
C PHE A 455 3.95 12.38 5.03
N ALA A 456 3.16 11.45 5.53
CA ALA A 456 1.71 11.55 5.49
C ALA A 456 1.19 12.13 6.82
N PRO A 457 0.19 13.01 6.81
CA PRO A 457 -0.49 13.44 8.02
C PRO A 457 -1.46 12.36 8.53
N ILE A 458 -1.51 12.20 9.85
CA ILE A 458 -2.59 11.52 10.56
C ILE A 458 -3.35 12.56 11.39
N ILE A 459 -4.68 12.64 11.23
CA ILE A 459 -5.52 13.74 11.71
C ILE A 459 -6.85 13.22 12.27
N LEU A 460 -7.40 13.93 13.28
CA LEU A 460 -8.77 13.70 13.74
C LEU A 460 -9.76 13.94 12.58
N GLU A 461 -10.72 13.03 12.38
CA GLU A 461 -11.65 13.11 11.25
C GLU A 461 -12.42 14.45 11.18
N ASP A 462 -12.93 14.94 12.32
CA ASP A 462 -13.65 16.22 12.42
C ASP A 462 -12.80 17.44 12.03
N ASN A 463 -11.48 17.30 12.04
CA ASN A 463 -10.55 18.38 11.69
C ASN A 463 -10.00 18.26 10.27
N ALA A 464 -10.22 17.15 9.56
CA ALA A 464 -9.67 16.91 8.23
C ALA A 464 -10.08 18.01 7.24
N ALA A 465 -11.38 18.31 7.17
CA ALA A 465 -11.93 19.33 6.29
C ALA A 465 -11.50 20.77 6.64
N HIS A 466 -10.90 21.01 7.82
CA HIS A 466 -10.37 22.32 8.20
C HIS A 466 -8.93 22.53 7.71
N TYR A 467 -8.17 21.45 7.53
CA TYR A 467 -6.77 21.51 7.08
C TYR A 467 -6.62 21.21 5.58
N PHE A 468 -7.48 20.35 5.04
CA PHE A 468 -7.39 19.87 3.67
C PHE A 468 -8.66 20.19 2.88
N GLU A 469 -8.52 20.34 1.57
CA GLU A 469 -9.61 20.34 0.60
C GLU A 469 -10.12 18.91 0.41
N LEU A 470 -10.74 18.38 1.46
CA LEU A 470 -11.22 17.01 1.57
C LEU A 470 -12.51 17.00 2.42
N ASP A 471 -13.63 16.66 1.78
CA ASP A 471 -14.96 16.64 2.40
C ASP A 471 -15.42 15.22 2.79
N SER A 472 -14.51 14.23 2.74
CA SER A 472 -14.77 12.84 3.12
C SER A 472 -13.64 12.25 3.97
N ASN A 473 -13.90 11.09 4.57
CA ASN A 473 -12.90 10.38 5.36
C ASN A 473 -11.87 9.67 4.47
N SER A 474 -10.63 9.59 4.95
CA SER A 474 -9.53 8.85 4.30
C SER A 474 -8.80 8.01 5.36
N PRO A 475 -9.41 6.94 5.90
CA PRO A 475 -8.85 6.20 7.03
C PRO A 475 -7.55 5.45 6.69
N TYR A 476 -7.25 5.27 5.40
CA TYR A 476 -6.21 4.34 4.92
C TYR A 476 -5.01 4.98 4.23
N MET A 477 -4.88 6.31 4.26
CA MET A 477 -3.84 7.03 3.49
C MET A 477 -3.88 6.74 1.98
N LEU A 478 -5.07 6.68 1.39
CA LEU A 478 -5.24 6.37 -0.04
C LEU A 478 -5.75 7.55 -0.87
N ILE A 479 -5.92 8.72 -0.25
CA ILE A 479 -6.34 9.96 -0.91
C ILE A 479 -5.31 11.07 -0.66
N VAL A 480 -4.94 11.76 -1.73
CA VAL A 480 -4.17 13.01 -1.68
C VAL A 480 -5.11 14.20 -1.79
N ALA A 481 -4.98 15.13 -0.85
CA ALA A 481 -5.74 16.37 -0.82
C ALA A 481 -4.81 17.59 -0.68
N PRO A 482 -5.10 18.70 -1.38
CA PRO A 482 -4.45 19.98 -1.12
C PRO A 482 -4.71 20.48 0.31
N LEU A 483 -3.75 21.16 0.92
CA LEU A 483 -3.99 21.95 2.13
C LEU A 483 -4.89 23.13 1.81
N ARG A 484 -5.75 23.57 2.73
CA ARG A 484 -6.47 24.84 2.58
C ARG A 484 -5.54 26.04 2.57
N ASN A 485 -5.93 27.09 1.85
CA ASN A 485 -5.11 28.29 1.62
C ASN A 485 -4.60 28.95 2.92
N GLU A 486 -5.39 28.97 3.99
CA GLU A 486 -5.02 29.53 5.29
C GLU A 486 -3.81 28.83 5.95
N HIS A 487 -3.52 27.59 5.58
CA HIS A 487 -2.38 26.84 6.08
C HIS A 487 -1.16 26.93 5.15
N ARG A 488 -1.31 27.48 3.95
CA ARG A 488 -0.23 27.61 2.96
C ARG A 488 0.64 28.85 3.27
N ARG A 489 1.92 28.76 2.93
CA ARG A 489 2.90 29.85 3.02
C ARG A 489 3.69 29.91 1.71
N GLU A 490 4.04 31.11 1.30
CA GLU A 490 4.96 31.30 0.18
C GLU A 490 6.38 30.89 0.60
N PRO A 491 6.96 29.85 -0.03
CA PRO A 491 8.33 29.45 0.27
C PRO A 491 9.32 30.52 -0.17
N GLN A 492 10.43 30.65 0.56
CA GLN A 492 11.56 31.43 0.05
C GLN A 492 12.08 30.79 -1.24
N ALA A 493 12.38 31.62 -2.23
CA ALA A 493 12.97 31.15 -3.48
C ALA A 493 14.32 30.48 -3.19
N ALA A 494 14.52 29.30 -3.78
CA ALA A 494 15.82 28.63 -3.75
C ALA A 494 16.87 29.52 -4.42
N SER A 495 18.08 29.59 -3.86
CA SER A 495 19.18 30.34 -4.47
C SER A 495 19.64 29.69 -5.77
N ASP A 496 19.48 28.37 -5.86
CA ASP A 496 19.69 27.57 -7.06
C ASP A 496 18.39 26.79 -7.38
N PRO A 497 17.71 27.09 -8.49
CA PRO A 497 16.51 26.38 -8.93
C PRO A 497 16.73 24.88 -9.22
N GLU A 498 17.98 24.41 -9.33
CA GLU A 498 18.32 22.99 -9.51
C GLU A 498 18.71 22.29 -8.20
N ASP A 499 18.81 23.03 -7.08
CA ASP A 499 19.10 22.46 -5.76
C ASP A 499 17.82 21.91 -5.11
N MET A 500 17.57 20.63 -5.38
CA MET A 500 16.45 19.88 -4.81
C MET A 500 16.41 19.91 -3.28
N LEU A 501 17.55 19.99 -2.59
CA LEU A 501 17.54 20.01 -1.13
C LEU A 501 16.98 21.35 -0.60
N GLN A 502 17.30 22.47 -1.26
CA GLN A 502 16.71 23.76 -0.92
C GLN A 502 15.20 23.77 -1.18
N ILE A 503 14.79 23.25 -2.33
CA ILE A 503 13.37 23.19 -2.72
C ILE A 503 12.57 22.34 -1.73
N VAL A 504 13.09 21.16 -1.35
CA VAL A 504 12.44 20.23 -0.43
C VAL A 504 12.31 20.84 0.98
N ASN A 505 13.38 21.45 1.49
CA ASN A 505 13.41 21.98 2.86
C ASN A 505 12.72 23.35 3.01
N ALA A 506 12.22 23.95 1.93
CA ALA A 506 11.53 25.22 1.97
C ALA A 506 10.22 25.12 2.77
N VAL A 507 10.08 25.96 3.80
CA VAL A 507 8.87 26.04 4.61
C VAL A 507 7.76 26.67 3.80
N ARG A 508 6.73 25.88 3.47
CA ARG A 508 5.60 26.30 2.64
C ARG A 508 4.23 26.15 3.30
N SER A 509 4.17 25.82 4.59
CA SER A 509 2.90 25.73 5.31
C SER A 509 3.07 25.88 6.82
N THR A 510 1.95 25.89 7.55
CA THR A 510 1.89 25.75 9.01
C THR A 510 2.34 24.37 9.51
N VAL A 511 2.31 23.37 8.62
CA VAL A 511 2.67 21.97 8.88
C VAL A 511 3.65 21.44 7.82
N PRO A 512 4.87 22.02 7.73
CA PRO A 512 5.78 21.79 6.62
C PRO A 512 6.23 20.34 6.47
N ALA A 513 6.31 19.55 7.55
CA ALA A 513 6.87 18.20 7.48
C ALA A 513 5.98 17.19 6.71
N ILE A 514 4.71 17.53 6.47
CA ILE A 514 3.75 16.71 5.73
C ILE A 514 3.30 17.34 4.40
N THR A 515 3.79 18.55 4.08
CA THR A 515 3.31 19.32 2.94
C THR A 515 4.25 19.14 1.74
N HIS A 516 3.73 18.61 0.63
CA HIS A 516 4.49 18.48 -0.62
C HIS A 516 4.63 19.83 -1.35
N ILE A 517 5.52 19.92 -2.34
CA ILE A 517 5.85 21.14 -3.11
C ILE A 517 4.61 21.78 -3.75
N ASP A 518 3.61 20.98 -4.11
CA ASP A 518 2.33 21.40 -4.69
C ASP A 518 1.25 21.70 -3.63
N TYR A 519 1.64 21.83 -2.37
CA TYR A 519 0.75 22.03 -1.21
C TYR A 519 -0.21 20.87 -0.95
N SER A 520 0.06 19.67 -1.47
CA SER A 520 -0.75 18.49 -1.18
C SER A 520 -0.18 17.63 -0.06
N ALA A 521 -1.03 16.78 0.52
CA ALA A 521 -0.64 15.75 1.46
C ALA A 521 -1.53 14.51 1.31
N ARG A 522 -1.00 13.33 1.70
CA ARG A 522 -1.73 12.06 1.67
C ARG A 522 -2.35 11.76 3.02
N VAL A 523 -3.65 11.98 3.16
CA VAL A 523 -4.31 12.12 4.46
C VAL A 523 -4.72 10.79 5.07
N GLN A 524 -4.47 10.61 6.36
CA GLN A 524 -5.13 9.60 7.20
C GLN A 524 -6.08 10.26 8.19
N THR A 525 -7.38 9.97 8.11
CA THR A 525 -8.34 10.35 9.15
C THR A 525 -8.44 9.27 10.23
N VAL A 526 -8.65 9.69 11.48
CA VAL A 526 -8.80 8.77 12.63
C VAL A 526 -10.12 9.02 13.32
N ALA A 527 -10.92 7.96 13.38
CA ALA A 527 -12.15 7.88 14.17
C ALA A 527 -11.88 7.21 15.52
N LYS A 528 -12.68 7.58 16.53
CA LYS A 528 -12.50 7.12 17.92
C LYS A 528 -12.72 5.61 18.10
N ASP A 529 -13.71 5.08 17.42
CA ASP A 529 -14.11 3.67 17.45
C ASP A 529 -13.15 2.76 16.67
N VAL A 530 -12.41 3.31 15.71
CA VAL A 530 -11.43 2.58 14.88
C VAL A 530 -10.07 2.47 15.56
N ASN A 531 -9.52 3.56 16.10
CA ASN A 531 -8.24 3.53 16.83
C ASN A 531 -8.28 4.49 18.04
N PRO A 532 -8.80 4.05 19.19
CA PRO A 532 -9.03 4.91 20.36
C PRO A 532 -7.73 5.48 20.93
N ARG A 533 -6.61 4.72 20.89
CA ARG A 533 -5.30 5.20 21.36
C ARG A 533 -4.77 6.33 20.51
N MET A 534 -4.79 6.16 19.19
CA MET A 534 -4.33 7.21 18.28
C MET A 534 -5.24 8.44 18.34
N PHE A 535 -6.55 8.22 18.49
CA PHE A 535 -7.51 9.28 18.70
C PHE A 535 -7.21 10.09 19.97
N SER A 536 -7.05 9.43 21.14
CA SER A 536 -6.68 10.11 22.40
C SER A 536 -5.34 10.85 22.28
N LEU A 537 -4.35 10.27 21.59
CA LEU A 537 -3.07 10.94 21.34
C LEU A 537 -3.22 12.22 20.51
N LEU A 538 -3.96 12.16 19.40
CA LEU A 538 -4.22 13.32 18.57
C LEU A 538 -5.01 14.40 19.32
N GLN A 539 -5.98 14.02 20.14
CA GLN A 539 -6.72 14.96 20.99
C GLN A 539 -5.80 15.64 22.02
N ALA A 540 -4.94 14.87 22.70
CA ALA A 540 -3.98 15.41 23.66
C ALA A 540 -2.98 16.36 23.00
N PHE A 541 -2.46 15.97 21.83
CA PHE A 541 -1.56 16.82 21.04
C PHE A 541 -2.25 18.09 20.56
N HIS A 542 -3.50 17.99 20.10
CA HIS A 542 -4.32 19.14 19.71
C HIS A 542 -4.53 20.10 20.88
N ALA A 543 -4.92 19.60 22.05
CA ALA A 543 -5.13 20.42 23.24
C ALA A 543 -3.85 21.16 23.68
N LEU A 544 -2.69 20.51 23.53
CA LEU A 544 -1.39 21.10 23.89
C LEU A 544 -0.89 22.13 22.87
N THR A 545 -1.14 21.91 21.58
CA THR A 545 -0.42 22.59 20.49
C THR A 545 -1.29 23.44 19.57
N GLY A 546 -2.61 23.28 19.63
CA GLY A 546 -3.55 23.79 18.63
C GLY A 546 -3.49 23.08 17.27
N CYS A 547 -2.71 22.00 17.14
CA CYS A 547 -2.53 21.25 15.89
C CYS A 547 -3.18 19.86 16.02
N PRO A 548 -4.24 19.53 15.25
CA PRO A 548 -4.96 18.26 15.36
C PRO A 548 -4.35 17.10 14.57
N LEU A 549 -3.14 17.27 14.06
CA LEU A 549 -2.47 16.29 13.20
C LEU A 549 -1.03 16.03 13.63
N LEU A 550 -0.54 14.85 13.29
CA LEU A 550 0.85 14.40 13.46
C LEU A 550 1.44 13.96 12.13
N VAL A 551 2.78 13.92 12.04
CA VAL A 551 3.47 13.13 11.01
C VAL A 551 3.22 11.66 11.28
N ASN A 552 2.90 10.86 10.27
CA ASN A 552 2.88 9.41 10.34
C ASN A 552 3.69 8.80 9.17
N THR A 553 4.54 7.84 9.50
CA THR A 553 5.21 6.96 8.55
C THR A 553 5.32 5.55 9.10
N SER A 554 5.52 4.57 8.22
CA SER A 554 5.78 3.18 8.61
C SER A 554 6.84 3.03 9.69
N PHE A 555 6.74 2.06 10.60
CA PHE A 555 7.82 1.73 11.52
C PHE A 555 8.71 0.65 10.93
N ASN A 556 9.80 1.10 10.29
CA ASN A 556 10.83 0.31 9.61
C ASN A 556 12.00 1.21 9.17
N VAL A 557 13.05 0.60 8.62
CA VAL A 557 14.12 1.27 7.88
C VAL A 557 14.05 0.96 6.38
N ARG A 558 14.85 1.64 5.55
CA ARG A 558 14.91 1.35 4.10
C ARG A 558 15.27 -0.12 3.86
N GLY A 559 14.49 -0.80 3.03
CA GLY A 559 14.70 -2.21 2.67
C GLY A 559 14.01 -3.22 3.59
N GLU A 560 13.52 -2.80 4.76
CA GLU A 560 12.82 -3.69 5.70
C GLU A 560 11.28 -3.58 5.60
N PRO A 561 10.54 -4.69 5.82
CA PRO A 561 9.10 -4.65 6.08
C PRO A 561 8.75 -3.87 7.34
N ILE A 562 7.49 -3.46 7.51
CA ILE A 562 6.99 -2.89 8.77
C ILE A 562 7.25 -3.88 9.91
N VAL A 563 7.72 -3.40 11.07
CA VAL A 563 8.01 -4.26 12.25
C VAL A 563 6.77 -5.05 12.66
N CYS A 564 6.94 -6.33 12.98
CA CYS A 564 5.84 -7.21 13.34
C CYS A 564 5.85 -7.52 14.85
N THR A 565 6.98 -7.96 15.39
CA THR A 565 7.12 -8.40 16.79
C THR A 565 7.70 -7.30 17.70
N PRO A 566 7.57 -7.45 19.03
CA PRO A 566 8.25 -6.57 19.98
C PRO A 566 9.77 -6.52 19.77
N GLU A 567 10.37 -7.65 19.43
CA GLU A 567 11.79 -7.74 19.09
C GLU A 567 12.13 -6.94 17.82
N ASP A 568 11.32 -7.02 16.76
CA ASP A 568 11.53 -6.21 15.55
C ASP A 568 11.49 -4.71 15.87
N ALA A 569 10.51 -4.29 16.67
CA ALA A 569 10.32 -2.90 17.07
C ALA A 569 11.51 -2.38 17.90
N TYR A 570 11.93 -3.13 18.91
CA TYR A 570 13.07 -2.80 19.74
C TYR A 570 14.38 -2.78 18.94
N ARG A 571 14.59 -3.77 18.06
CA ARG A 571 15.76 -3.82 17.18
C ARG A 571 15.82 -2.59 16.25
N CYS A 572 14.69 -2.20 15.67
CA CYS A 572 14.62 -0.99 14.84
C CYS A 572 14.90 0.27 15.68
N PHE A 573 14.33 0.37 16.88
CA PHE A 573 14.56 1.48 17.80
C PHE A 573 16.04 1.64 18.18
N MET A 574 16.71 0.55 18.55
CA MET A 574 18.13 0.56 18.91
C MET A 574 19.08 0.84 17.74
N ARG A 575 18.68 0.50 16.50
CA ARG A 575 19.50 0.71 15.27
C ARG A 575 19.31 2.07 14.58
N THR A 576 18.29 2.83 14.94
CA THR A 576 17.94 4.13 14.31
C THR A 576 18.05 5.25 15.31
N ASP A 577 17.91 6.53 14.95
CA ASP A 577 17.88 7.66 15.91
C ASP A 577 16.45 8.01 16.38
N ILE A 578 15.61 7.01 16.64
CA ILE A 578 14.30 7.22 17.25
C ILE A 578 14.51 7.59 18.73
N ASP A 579 13.84 8.65 19.20
CA ASP A 579 14.03 9.16 20.56
C ASP A 579 13.29 8.30 21.61
N VAL A 580 12.09 7.83 21.25
CA VAL A 580 11.17 7.14 22.17
C VAL A 580 10.50 5.97 21.45
N LEU A 581 10.39 4.82 22.13
CA LEU A 581 9.58 3.68 21.69
C LEU A 581 8.43 3.46 22.66
N VAL A 582 7.20 3.49 22.15
CA VAL A 582 6.01 3.01 22.84
C VAL A 582 5.77 1.57 22.40
N LEU A 583 5.75 0.65 23.37
CA LEU A 583 5.60 -0.78 23.18
C LEU A 583 4.44 -1.26 24.07
N GLY A 584 3.24 -1.35 23.49
CA GLY A 584 2.00 -1.63 24.23
C GLY A 584 1.73 -0.56 25.30
N ASN A 585 1.69 -0.99 26.56
CA ASN A 585 1.55 -0.12 27.73
C ASN A 585 2.89 0.27 28.38
N TYR A 586 3.99 0.24 27.62
CA TYR A 586 5.31 0.63 28.08
C TYR A 586 5.94 1.68 27.18
N ILE A 587 6.80 2.50 27.78
CA ILE A 587 7.57 3.54 27.10
C ILE A 587 9.05 3.38 27.42
N LEU A 588 9.88 3.48 26.38
CA LEU A 588 11.32 3.36 26.45
C LEU A 588 11.94 4.63 25.90
N TYR A 589 12.92 5.17 26.62
CA TYR A 589 13.69 6.33 26.21
C TYR A 589 15.08 5.91 25.75
N ARG A 590 15.52 6.46 24.61
CA ARG A 590 16.79 6.07 23.98
C ARG A 590 17.99 6.32 24.88
N ASP A 591 18.01 7.44 25.58
CA ASP A 591 19.09 7.90 26.46
C ASP A 591 19.22 7.07 27.74
N GLU A 592 18.23 6.24 28.06
CA GLU A 592 18.27 5.27 29.16
C GLU A 592 18.71 3.87 28.71
N GLN A 593 18.77 3.61 27.40
CA GLN A 593 19.17 2.29 26.90
C GLN A 593 20.69 2.12 26.90
N THR A 594 21.13 0.88 27.10
CA THR A 594 22.54 0.54 26.89
C THR A 594 22.86 0.68 25.39
N PRO A 595 23.87 1.50 25.02
CA PRO A 595 24.24 1.64 23.61
C PRO A 595 24.65 0.30 23.02
N VAL A 596 24.09 -0.04 21.87
CA VAL A 596 24.58 -1.16 21.06
C VAL A 596 25.79 -0.65 20.27
N GLU A 597 26.87 -1.44 20.18
CA GLU A 597 27.97 -1.11 19.27
C GLU A 597 27.40 -0.89 17.86
N SER A 598 27.76 0.22 17.21
CA SER A 598 27.19 0.60 15.92
C SER A 598 27.63 -0.39 14.85
N ASP A 599 26.86 -1.44 14.65
CA ASP A 599 27.03 -2.35 13.54
C ASP A 599 26.23 -1.82 12.35
N ASP A 600 26.91 -1.19 11.39
CA ASP A 600 26.31 -0.74 10.13
C ASP A 600 26.11 -1.90 9.12
N SER A 601 26.43 -3.15 9.48
CA SER A 601 26.29 -4.32 8.59
C SER A 601 24.85 -4.52 8.09
N TRP A 602 23.85 -4.20 8.90
CA TRP A 602 22.43 -4.33 8.52
C TRP A 602 22.05 -3.43 7.33
N LYS A 603 22.76 -2.31 7.11
CA LYS A 603 22.55 -1.46 5.92
C LYS A 603 22.92 -2.17 4.61
N LYS A 604 23.70 -3.25 4.67
CA LYS A 604 24.06 -4.12 3.53
C LYS A 604 23.22 -5.39 3.44
N GLU A 605 22.48 -5.72 4.49
CA GLU A 605 21.66 -6.94 4.58
C GLU A 605 20.43 -6.87 3.66
N TYR A 606 19.89 -5.67 3.46
CA TYR A 606 18.70 -5.44 2.66
C TYR A 606 19.01 -4.82 1.30
N GLN A 607 18.39 -5.37 0.25
CA GLN A 607 18.49 -4.80 -1.09
C GLN A 607 17.82 -3.42 -1.13
N LEU A 608 18.51 -2.45 -1.74
CA LEU A 608 17.97 -1.12 -1.94
C LEU A 608 16.84 -1.15 -2.99
N ASP A 609 15.71 -0.55 -2.64
CA ASP A 609 14.60 -0.21 -3.57
C ASP A 609 14.93 1.00 -4.43
#